data_AF-A0A2J6HHY0-F1
#
_entry.id   AF-A0A2J6HHY0-F1
#
_cell.length_a   1.000
_cell.length_b   1.000
_cell.length_c   1.000
_cell.angle_alpha   90.00
_cell.angle_beta   90.00
_cell.angle_gamma   90.00
#
_symmetry.space_group_name_H-M   'P 1'
#
loop_
_entity.id
_entity.type
_entity.pdbx_description
1 polymer ?
#
loop_
_entity_poly.entity_id
_entity_poly.type
_entity_poly.pdbx_seq_one_letter_code
_entity_poly.pdbx_strand_id
1 'polypeptide(L)'
;MRIRILILSTLLLTFFVSSAQSNNQDCRFCKSVQKGNFGKLERYIKSQVRHYKRGIEYYNGPGSGMQISHAENLDSICENLKRFDCVEDATWDKCATKISIYPGWVVIGVKLSTESGIIEKCFHIQAGTTGNIQFFGCKFHLFRDRNILKYIKMYDCNVFVDEQHKLCED
;
A
#
# COMPACT_ATOMS: atom_id res chain seq x y z
N MET A 1 -54.33 -12.67 -35.81
CA MET A 1 -53.92 -12.00 -34.56
C MET A 1 -52.92 -12.92 -33.86
N ARG A 2 -51.77 -12.43 -33.34
CA ARG A 2 -50.64 -13.18 -32.71
C ARG A 2 -49.30 -13.29 -33.49
N ILE A 3 -48.87 -12.25 -34.22
CA ILE A 3 -47.48 -12.16 -34.74
C ILE A 3 -46.75 -10.89 -34.25
N ARG A 4 -47.41 -10.00 -33.51
CA ARG A 4 -46.82 -8.69 -33.11
C ARG A 4 -46.20 -8.64 -31.70
N ILE A 5 -46.18 -9.75 -30.94
CA ILE A 5 -45.76 -9.74 -29.53
C ILE A 5 -44.29 -10.16 -29.33
N LEU A 6 -43.64 -10.77 -30.34
CA LEU A 6 -42.27 -11.29 -30.17
C LEU A 6 -41.14 -10.28 -30.46
N ILE A 7 -41.42 -9.15 -31.10
CA ILE A 7 -40.37 -8.17 -31.46
C ILE A 7 -40.08 -7.19 -30.30
N LEU A 8 -40.99 -7.06 -29.32
CA LEU A 8 -40.77 -6.16 -28.18
C LEU A 8 -39.94 -6.80 -27.05
N SER A 9 -39.78 -8.12 -27.04
CA SER A 9 -39.07 -8.84 -25.97
C SER A 9 -37.56 -8.92 -26.19
N THR A 10 -37.06 -8.71 -27.41
CA THR A 10 -35.62 -8.71 -27.71
C THR A 10 -34.96 -7.35 -27.55
N LEU A 11 -35.73 -6.26 -27.46
CA LEU A 11 -35.19 -4.89 -27.32
C LEU A 11 -34.91 -4.48 -25.86
N LEU A 12 -35.39 -5.25 -24.87
CA LEU A 12 -35.17 -4.96 -23.45
C LEU A 12 -33.96 -5.69 -22.84
N LEU A 13 -33.28 -6.57 -23.59
CA LEU A 13 -32.10 -7.30 -23.11
C LEU A 13 -30.76 -6.64 -23.46
N THR A 14 -30.74 -5.58 -24.26
CA THR A 14 -29.49 -4.88 -24.65
C THR A 14 -29.17 -3.66 -23.80
N PHE A 15 -29.95 -3.36 -22.75
CA PHE A 15 -29.71 -2.23 -21.84
C PHE A 15 -28.93 -2.59 -20.56
N PHE A 16 -28.25 -3.74 -20.56
CA PHE A 16 -27.21 -4.08 -19.57
C PHE A 16 -25.80 -4.03 -20.19
N VAL A 17 -25.60 -3.24 -21.24
CA VAL A 17 -24.26 -2.93 -21.74
C VAL A 17 -23.69 -1.79 -20.91
N SER A 18 -22.97 -2.20 -19.87
CA SER A 18 -21.68 -1.63 -19.51
C SER A 18 -21.70 -0.17 -19.02
N SER A 19 -22.27 0.07 -17.84
CA SER A 19 -21.63 1.01 -16.93
C SER A 19 -20.39 0.34 -16.32
N ALA A 20 -19.38 0.07 -17.14
CA ALA A 20 -18.02 -0.04 -16.67
C ALA A 20 -17.61 1.37 -16.24
N GLN A 21 -18.05 1.79 -15.06
CA GLN A 21 -17.41 2.86 -14.31
C GLN A 21 -16.03 2.34 -13.91
N SER A 22 -15.09 2.24 -14.85
CA SER A 22 -13.69 2.23 -14.46
C SER A 22 -13.38 3.62 -13.94
N ASN A 23 -12.87 3.65 -12.72
CA ASN A 23 -12.51 4.85 -12.00
C ASN A 23 -11.64 5.78 -12.88
N ASN A 24 -12.19 6.91 -13.30
CA ASN A 24 -11.41 7.98 -13.97
C ASN A 24 -10.22 8.49 -13.13
N GLN A 25 -10.16 8.14 -11.85
CA GLN A 25 -9.05 8.46 -10.95
C GLN A 25 -7.81 7.59 -11.20
N ASP A 26 -8.00 6.29 -11.49
CA ASP A 26 -6.93 5.32 -11.74
C ASP A 26 -6.19 5.67 -13.04
N CYS A 27 -6.94 6.18 -14.02
CA CYS A 27 -6.42 6.61 -15.31
C CYS A 27 -5.38 7.74 -15.19
N ARG A 28 -5.54 8.72 -14.29
CA ARG A 28 -4.58 9.85 -14.15
C ARG A 28 -3.33 9.48 -13.36
N PHE A 29 -3.47 8.58 -12.39
CA PHE A 29 -2.35 8.05 -11.63
C PHE A 29 -1.47 7.20 -12.57
N CYS A 30 -2.07 6.20 -13.22
CA CYS A 30 -1.35 5.28 -14.09
C CYS A 30 -0.75 5.93 -15.33
N LYS A 31 -1.43 6.90 -15.96
CA LYS A 31 -0.83 7.71 -17.03
C LYS A 31 0.46 8.43 -16.61
N SER A 32 0.63 8.73 -15.32
CA SER A 32 1.86 9.39 -14.84
C SER A 32 2.97 8.36 -14.60
N VAL A 33 2.62 7.20 -14.04
CA VAL A 33 3.53 6.07 -13.85
C VAL A 33 4.05 5.57 -15.20
N GLN A 34 3.16 5.39 -16.18
CA GLN A 34 3.49 4.93 -17.53
C GLN A 34 4.56 5.80 -18.20
N LYS A 35 4.51 7.11 -17.96
CA LYS A 35 5.49 8.11 -18.46
C LYS A 35 6.73 8.25 -17.59
N GLY A 36 6.94 7.37 -16.61
CA GLY A 36 8.08 7.43 -15.69
C GLY A 36 7.99 8.48 -14.57
N ASN A 37 6.83 9.11 -14.37
CA ASN A 37 6.65 10.13 -13.33
C ASN A 37 6.15 9.50 -12.01
N PHE A 38 7.09 9.05 -11.19
CA PHE A 38 6.82 8.37 -9.91
C PHE A 38 6.50 9.32 -8.76
N GLY A 39 6.56 10.64 -8.94
CA GLY A 39 6.23 11.60 -7.89
C GLY A 39 4.77 11.54 -7.43
N LYS A 40 3.86 11.02 -8.27
CA LYS A 40 2.47 10.72 -7.84
C LYS A 40 2.40 9.45 -7.01
N LEU A 41 3.13 8.40 -7.40
CA LEU A 41 3.25 7.16 -6.62
C LEU A 41 3.81 7.45 -5.22
N GLU A 42 4.91 8.20 -5.13
CA GLU A 42 5.52 8.55 -3.84
C GLU A 42 4.56 9.33 -2.94
N ARG A 43 3.83 10.31 -3.51
CA ARG A 43 2.82 11.08 -2.77
C ARG A 43 1.66 10.20 -2.30
N TYR A 44 1.24 9.25 -3.13
CA TYR A 44 0.21 8.28 -2.77
C TYR A 44 0.67 7.40 -1.60
N ILE A 45 1.86 6.80 -1.68
CA ILE A 45 2.46 6.00 -0.60
C ILE A 45 2.55 6.82 0.69
N LYS A 46 3.08 8.05 0.64
CA LYS A 46 3.11 8.97 1.80
C LYS A 46 1.72 9.18 2.41
N SER A 47 0.68 9.28 1.58
CA SER A 47 -0.70 9.41 2.04
C SER A 47 -1.19 8.14 2.73
N GLN A 48 -0.96 6.97 2.12
CA GLN A 48 -1.34 5.68 2.67
C GLN A 48 -0.64 5.41 4.01
N VAL A 49 0.68 5.62 4.10
CA VAL A 49 1.45 5.48 5.34
C VAL A 49 0.92 6.40 6.44
N ARG A 50 0.51 7.63 6.12
CA ARG A 50 -0.09 8.55 7.11
C ARG A 50 -1.49 8.10 7.55
N HIS A 51 -2.26 7.52 6.65
CA HIS A 51 -3.60 7.00 6.94
C HIS A 51 -3.51 5.77 7.86
N TYR A 52 -2.70 4.78 7.50
CA TYR A 52 -2.46 3.55 8.24
C TYR A 52 -1.29 3.67 9.23
N LYS A 53 -1.07 4.86 9.82
CA LYS A 53 0.14 5.08 10.62
C LYS A 53 0.14 4.35 11.96
N ARG A 54 -1.01 4.07 12.59
CA ARG A 54 -1.09 3.50 13.95
C ARG A 54 -1.23 2.00 13.89
N GLY A 55 -0.37 1.27 14.59
CA GLY A 55 -0.45 -0.19 14.63
C GLY A 55 -1.64 -0.68 15.44
N ILE A 56 -1.93 -1.97 15.30
CA ILE A 56 -3.00 -2.67 15.99
C ILE A 56 -2.42 -3.32 17.23
N GLU A 57 -3.06 -3.08 18.36
CA GLU A 57 -2.71 -3.68 19.64
C GLU A 57 -3.24 -5.12 19.69
N TYR A 58 -2.38 -6.06 20.11
CA TYR A 58 -2.77 -7.45 20.30
C TYR A 58 -2.13 -8.03 21.56
N TYR A 59 -2.77 -9.06 22.09
CA TYR A 59 -2.31 -9.77 23.27
C TYR A 59 -1.61 -11.07 22.86
N ASN A 60 -0.34 -11.24 23.27
CA ASN A 60 0.48 -12.40 22.89
C ASN A 60 0.60 -13.46 24.00
N GLY A 61 -0.39 -13.51 24.89
CA GLY A 61 -0.48 -14.50 25.95
C GLY A 61 0.01 -14.05 27.33
N PRO A 62 -0.19 -14.90 28.36
CA PRO A 62 0.21 -14.57 29.73
C PRO A 62 1.72 -14.29 29.83
N GLY A 63 2.07 -13.14 30.43
CA GLY A 63 3.47 -12.74 30.66
C GLY A 63 4.12 -11.92 29.54
N SER A 64 3.48 -11.74 28.37
CA SER A 64 4.06 -10.99 27.24
C SER A 64 3.72 -9.49 27.20
N GLY A 65 2.71 -9.07 27.97
CA GLY A 65 2.10 -7.74 27.84
C GLY A 65 1.37 -7.54 26.50
N MET A 66 0.82 -6.33 26.30
CA MET A 66 0.25 -5.90 25.03
C MET A 66 1.35 -5.55 24.02
N GLN A 67 1.20 -6.00 22.79
CA GLN A 67 2.13 -5.76 21.69
C GLN A 67 1.45 -4.96 20.58
N ILE A 68 2.23 -4.31 19.71
CA ILE A 68 1.71 -3.54 18.58
C ILE A 68 2.27 -4.11 17.29
N SER A 69 1.38 -4.44 16.35
CA SER A 69 1.73 -4.88 15.00
C SER A 69 1.32 -3.85 13.95
N HIS A 70 2.12 -3.75 12.90
CA HIS A 70 1.78 -2.97 11.70
C HIS A 70 1.51 -3.87 10.48
N ALA A 71 1.48 -5.20 10.65
CA ALA A 71 1.36 -6.13 9.52
C ALA A 71 0.09 -5.90 8.69
N GLU A 72 -1.08 -5.84 9.33
CA GLU A 72 -2.36 -5.59 8.64
C GLU A 72 -2.40 -4.21 7.96
N ASN A 73 -1.75 -3.22 8.55
CA ASN A 73 -1.63 -1.88 7.97
C ASN A 73 -0.81 -1.93 6.68
N LEU A 74 0.32 -2.64 6.68
CA LEU A 74 1.19 -2.79 5.53
C LEU A 74 0.52 -3.62 4.43
N ASP A 75 -0.15 -4.71 4.81
CA ASP A 75 -0.98 -5.52 3.90
C ASP A 75 -2.05 -4.64 3.23
N SER A 76 -2.75 -3.79 4.00
CA SER A 76 -3.74 -2.85 3.47
C SER A 76 -3.16 -1.83 2.48
N ILE A 77 -1.94 -1.34 2.72
CA ILE A 77 -1.24 -0.42 1.80
C ILE A 77 -0.93 -1.15 0.49
N CYS A 78 -0.38 -2.37 0.56
CA CYS A 78 -0.06 -3.17 -0.62
C CYS A 78 -1.31 -3.51 -1.44
N GLU A 79 -2.38 -3.95 -0.79
CA GLU A 79 -3.65 -4.27 -1.46
C GLU A 79 -4.30 -3.03 -2.10
N ASN A 80 -4.19 -1.85 -1.48
CA ASN A 80 -4.66 -0.61 -2.10
C ASN A 80 -3.85 -0.22 -3.35
N LEU A 81 -2.56 -0.55 -3.40
CA LEU A 81 -1.72 -0.31 -4.58
C LEU A 81 -2.09 -1.23 -5.73
N LYS A 82 -2.35 -2.52 -5.46
CA LYS A 82 -2.74 -3.51 -6.47
C LYS A 82 -4.05 -3.20 -7.19
N ARG A 83 -4.84 -2.23 -6.68
CA ARG A 83 -6.06 -1.76 -7.36
C ARG A 83 -5.79 -0.90 -8.58
N PHE A 84 -4.57 -0.41 -8.78
CA PHE A 84 -4.21 0.39 -9.94
C PHE A 84 -3.76 -0.50 -11.09
N ASP A 85 -4.33 -0.32 -12.28
CA ASP A 85 -4.00 -1.12 -13.49
C ASP A 85 -2.52 -1.10 -13.91
N CYS A 86 -1.76 -0.09 -13.48
CA CYS A 86 -0.33 0.03 -13.75
C CYS A 86 0.57 -0.61 -12.69
N VAL A 87 -0.01 -1.17 -11.63
CA VAL A 87 0.70 -1.92 -10.60
C VAL A 87 0.52 -3.40 -10.93
N GLU A 88 1.61 -4.03 -11.36
CA GLU A 88 1.61 -5.47 -11.62
C GLU A 88 1.54 -6.24 -10.29
N ASP A 89 2.28 -5.76 -9.28
CA ASP A 89 2.28 -6.34 -7.95
C ASP A 89 2.85 -5.36 -6.90
N ALA A 90 2.51 -5.61 -5.63
CA ALA A 90 3.05 -4.89 -4.49
C ALA A 90 3.11 -5.80 -3.26
N THR A 91 4.25 -5.79 -2.58
CA THR A 91 4.44 -6.53 -1.33
C THR A 91 5.37 -5.78 -0.40
N TRP A 92 5.41 -6.18 0.86
CA TRP A 92 6.37 -5.69 1.83
C TRP A 92 7.24 -6.84 2.32
N ASP A 93 8.31 -6.52 3.03
CA ASP A 93 9.26 -7.51 3.54
C ASP A 93 8.74 -8.31 4.76
N LYS A 94 7.54 -8.88 4.59
CA LYS A 94 6.72 -9.59 5.59
C LYS A 94 7.40 -10.83 6.14
N CYS A 95 7.97 -11.65 5.25
CA CYS A 95 8.58 -12.93 5.61
C CYS A 95 10.11 -12.82 5.81
N ALA A 96 10.69 -11.64 5.56
CA ALA A 96 12.10 -11.41 5.81
C ALA A 96 12.39 -11.44 7.31
N THR A 97 13.31 -12.31 7.72
CA THR A 97 13.82 -12.33 9.10
C THR A 97 14.65 -11.08 9.35
N LYS A 98 14.24 -10.27 10.32
CA LYS A 98 14.93 -9.03 10.71
C LYS A 98 15.29 -9.06 12.18
N ILE A 99 16.43 -8.47 12.50
CA ILE A 99 16.81 -8.22 13.88
C ILE A 99 15.84 -7.18 14.45
N SER A 100 15.23 -7.49 15.60
CA SER A 100 14.30 -6.61 16.29
C SER A 100 15.07 -5.47 16.98
N ILE A 101 15.34 -4.40 16.22
CA ILE A 101 15.94 -3.16 16.71
C ILE A 101 14.87 -2.07 16.68
N TYR A 102 14.69 -1.36 17.80
CA TYR A 102 13.78 -0.21 17.87
C TYR A 102 14.51 1.11 17.62
N PRO A 103 13.98 2.03 16.80
CA PRO A 103 12.83 1.85 15.91
C PRO A 103 13.17 0.88 14.75
N GLY A 104 12.17 0.09 14.37
CA GLY A 104 12.30 -0.87 13.27
C GLY A 104 12.16 -0.21 11.91
N TRP A 105 12.36 -1.02 10.87
CA TRP A 105 12.19 -0.60 9.48
C TRP A 105 11.54 -1.69 8.63
N VAL A 106 10.82 -1.23 7.60
CA VAL A 106 10.04 -2.02 6.66
C VAL A 106 10.24 -1.43 5.26
N VAL A 107 10.27 -2.29 4.26
CA VAL A 107 10.30 -1.90 2.86
C VAL A 107 9.02 -2.41 2.18
N ILE A 108 8.35 -1.52 1.45
CA ILE A 108 7.31 -1.88 0.48
C ILE A 108 7.93 -1.81 -0.91
N GLY A 109 7.85 -2.90 -1.68
CA GLY A 109 8.20 -2.94 -3.09
C GLY A 109 6.95 -2.89 -3.96
N VAL A 110 7.04 -2.17 -5.08
CA VAL A 110 5.95 -2.03 -6.05
C VAL A 110 6.50 -2.24 -7.46
N LYS A 111 5.99 -3.27 -8.13
CA LYS A 111 6.29 -3.61 -9.52
C LYS A 111 5.28 -2.90 -10.42
N LEU A 112 5.79 -2.09 -11.36
CA LEU A 112 5.00 -1.15 -12.15
C LEU A 112 5.18 -1.42 -13.63
N SER A 113 4.06 -1.39 -14.35
CA SER A 113 4.00 -1.43 -15.80
C SER A 113 4.19 -0.02 -16.37
N THR A 114 5.24 0.19 -17.17
CA THR A 114 5.52 1.47 -17.83
C THR A 114 5.66 1.33 -19.34
N GLU A 115 5.65 2.44 -20.07
CA GLU A 115 5.90 2.44 -21.52
C GLU A 115 7.29 1.86 -21.87
N SER A 116 8.26 2.00 -20.96
CA SER A 116 9.62 1.44 -21.08
C SER A 116 9.76 -0.01 -20.60
N GLY A 117 8.68 -0.66 -20.16
CA GLY A 117 8.68 -2.01 -19.59
C GLY A 117 8.37 -2.03 -18.09
N ILE A 118 8.66 -3.16 -17.45
CA ILE A 118 8.43 -3.34 -16.02
C ILE A 118 9.58 -2.74 -15.24
N ILE A 119 9.26 -1.94 -14.23
CA ILE A 119 10.22 -1.40 -13.27
C ILE A 119 9.76 -1.68 -11.86
N GLU A 120 10.65 -1.51 -10.90
CA GLU A 120 10.31 -1.69 -9.50
C GLU A 120 10.81 -0.53 -8.65
N LYS A 121 9.96 -0.06 -7.74
CA LYS A 121 10.27 1.01 -6.78
C LYS A 121 10.06 0.48 -5.36
N CYS A 122 11.00 0.81 -4.49
CA CYS A 122 10.95 0.46 -3.09
C CYS A 122 10.76 1.69 -2.21
N PHE A 123 10.04 1.51 -1.11
CA PHE A 123 9.67 2.55 -0.17
C PHE A 123 10.12 2.14 1.23
N HIS A 124 11.11 2.86 1.76
CA HIS A 124 11.59 2.64 3.11
C HIS A 124 10.66 3.35 4.11
N ILE A 125 10.13 2.58 5.04
CA ILE A 125 9.21 3.00 6.09
C ILE A 125 9.84 2.63 7.44
N GLN A 126 9.89 3.60 8.34
CA GLN A 126 10.28 3.38 9.73
C GLN A 126 9.04 2.93 10.53
N ALA A 127 9.19 1.87 11.32
CA ALA A 127 8.18 1.35 12.24
C ALA A 127 8.56 1.67 13.68
N GLY A 128 7.82 2.59 14.30
CA GLY A 128 8.18 3.15 15.60
C GLY A 128 8.98 4.44 15.46
N THR A 129 8.76 5.42 16.34
CA THR A 129 9.48 6.69 16.37
C THR A 129 9.65 7.16 17.81
N THR A 130 10.79 7.77 18.13
CA THR A 130 11.00 8.47 19.40
C THR A 130 10.46 9.89 19.28
N GLY A 131 9.40 10.22 20.01
CA GLY A 131 8.82 11.56 20.01
C GLY A 131 9.50 12.48 21.03
N ASN A 132 9.61 13.78 20.70
CA ASN A 132 9.80 14.83 21.71
C ASN A 132 8.43 15.45 22.04
N ILE A 133 8.23 15.89 23.28
CA ILE A 133 7.02 16.61 23.70
C ILE A 133 7.42 18.07 23.90
N GLN A 134 6.73 18.99 23.24
CA GLN A 134 6.94 20.42 23.45
C GLN A 134 5.86 20.93 24.39
N PHE A 135 6.26 21.45 25.55
CA PHE A 135 5.37 22.04 26.54
C PHE A 135 5.81 23.50 26.74
N PHE A 136 4.92 24.45 26.42
CA PHE A 136 5.16 25.90 26.55
C PHE A 136 6.50 26.38 25.94
N GLY A 137 6.77 26.04 24.68
CA GLY A 137 7.98 26.48 23.96
C GLY A 137 9.26 25.74 24.34
N CYS A 138 9.35 25.14 25.54
CA CYS A 138 10.45 24.27 25.93
C CYS A 138 10.29 22.88 25.31
N LYS A 139 11.32 22.43 24.58
CA LYS A 139 11.44 21.05 24.12
C LYS A 139 11.88 20.19 25.31
N PHE A 140 10.97 19.41 25.86
CA PHE A 140 11.32 18.36 26.81
C PHE A 140 11.57 17.08 26.03
N HIS A 141 12.77 16.51 26.20
CA HIS A 141 13.13 15.19 25.69
C HIS A 141 12.47 14.10 26.55
N LEU A 142 11.15 14.08 26.57
CA LEU A 142 10.39 12.93 27.04
C LEU A 142 10.36 11.94 25.88
N PHE A 143 11.32 11.00 25.89
CA PHE A 143 11.42 9.86 24.98
C PHE A 143 10.18 8.99 25.12
N ARG A 144 9.09 9.40 24.48
CA ARG A 144 7.89 8.58 24.38
C ARG A 144 7.93 7.85 23.05
N ASP A 145 8.07 6.54 23.15
CA ASP A 145 7.94 5.63 22.02
C ASP A 145 6.56 5.81 21.40
N ARG A 146 6.55 6.08 20.10
CA ARG A 146 5.34 6.17 19.30
C ARG A 146 5.39 5.04 18.29
N ASN A 147 4.52 4.06 18.47
CA ASN A 147 4.36 2.94 17.54
C ASN A 147 3.56 3.40 16.32
N ILE A 148 4.23 4.19 15.47
CA ILE A 148 3.67 4.72 14.23
C ILE A 148 4.58 4.42 13.04
N LEU A 149 3.97 4.26 11.87
CA LEU A 149 4.68 4.22 10.60
C LEU A 149 5.07 5.64 10.16
N LYS A 150 6.30 5.77 9.66
CA LYS A 150 6.82 7.01 9.08
C LYS A 150 7.54 6.71 7.77
N TYR A 151 7.05 7.32 6.70
CA TYR A 151 7.73 7.28 5.41
C TYR A 151 9.12 7.94 5.51
N ILE A 152 10.14 7.29 4.93
CA ILE A 152 11.51 7.80 4.89
C ILE A 152 11.90 8.21 3.47
N LYS A 153 11.94 7.27 2.52
CA LYS A 153 12.39 7.54 1.15
C LYS A 153 11.86 6.52 0.14
N MET A 154 11.90 6.93 -1.13
CA MET A 154 11.69 6.09 -2.31
C MET A 154 13.04 5.89 -2.99
N TYR A 155 13.27 4.70 -3.52
CA TYR A 155 14.47 4.37 -4.29
C TYR A 155 14.16 3.26 -5.29
N ASP A 156 15.07 3.10 -6.24
CA ASP A 156 14.99 2.09 -7.27
C ASP A 156 15.53 0.78 -6.71
N CYS A 157 14.78 -0.30 -6.92
CA CYS A 157 15.18 -1.64 -6.51
C CYS A 157 14.88 -2.60 -7.66
N ASN A 158 15.53 -3.76 -7.65
CA ASN A 158 15.33 -4.79 -8.66
C ASN A 158 15.01 -6.10 -7.94
N VAL A 159 13.96 -6.78 -8.39
CA VAL A 159 13.60 -8.15 -7.98
C VAL A 159 13.13 -8.27 -6.53
N PHE A 160 12.88 -7.16 -5.82
CA PHE A 160 12.50 -7.21 -4.40
C PHE A 160 11.15 -7.91 -4.21
N VAL A 161 10.14 -7.61 -5.02
CA VAL A 161 8.80 -8.22 -4.93
C VAL A 161 8.89 -9.73 -5.12
N ASP A 162 9.63 -10.19 -6.14
CA ASP A 162 9.76 -11.62 -6.44
C ASP A 162 10.56 -12.35 -5.35
N GLU A 163 11.59 -11.71 -4.78
CA GLU A 163 12.34 -12.25 -3.65
C GLU A 163 11.48 -12.37 -2.39
N GLN A 164 10.64 -11.37 -2.09
CA GLN A 164 9.76 -11.43 -0.92
C GLN A 164 8.69 -12.52 -1.06
N HIS A 165 8.17 -12.77 -2.26
CA HIS A 165 7.25 -13.89 -2.48
C HIS A 165 7.94 -15.23 -2.24
N LYS A 166 9.15 -15.44 -2.78
CA LYS A 166 9.93 -16.66 -2.52
C LYS A 166 10.16 -16.89 -1.04
N LEU A 167 10.55 -15.84 -0.31
CA LEU A 167 10.74 -15.91 1.14
C LEU A 167 9.46 -16.26 1.93
N CYS A 168 8.28 -16.06 1.35
CA CYS A 168 7.00 -16.43 1.97
C CYS A 168 6.50 -17.81 1.54
N GLU A 169 7.07 -18.40 0.49
CA GLU A 169 6.76 -19.76 0.03
C GLU A 169 7.62 -20.82 0.73
N ASP A 170 8.81 -20.43 1.19
CA ASP A 170 9.72 -21.22 2.05
C ASP A 170 9.25 -21.28 3.51
#